data_AF-A0A2V9UJK2-F1
#
_entry.id   AF-A0A2V9UJK2-F1
#
_cell.length_a   1.000
_cell.length_b   1.000
_cell.length_c   1.000
_cell.angle_alpha   90.00
_cell.angle_beta   90.00
_cell.angle_gamma   90.00
#
_symmetry.space_group_name_H-M   'P 1'
#
loop_
_entity.id
_entity.type
_entity.pdbx_description
1 polymer ?
#
loop_
_entity_poly.entity_id
_entity_poly.type
_entity_poly.pdbx_seq_one_letter_code
_entity_poly.pdbx_strand_id
1 'polypeptide(L)'
;MLRGEIVPAIQRDRGYIARKNYEVTTQDGKVVTSGEISDEVLAQLRAGKLAVRQKPGPSNALGLVKLIFPNEHNVYLHSTPSQNAFSRTRRDFSHGCIRVEKPAELAAWVLRNNPGWTLEKVQQGMQSGKDDVSVNLVKRIPVFIVYGTALAYENGDVHFTDDIYRHDAELAAALAKGYPYP
;
A
#
# COMPACT_ATOMS: atom_id res chain seq x y z
N MET A 1 -0.80 4.87 11.61
CA MET A 1 -0.01 3.63 11.86
C MET A 1 1.02 3.80 12.99
N LEU A 2 2.07 4.63 12.88
CA LEU A 2 3.13 4.72 13.90
C LEU A 2 2.63 4.98 15.34
N ARG A 3 1.90 6.08 15.56
CA ARG A 3 1.38 6.45 16.88
C ARG A 3 0.27 5.53 17.39
N GLY A 4 -0.58 5.05 16.48
CA GLY A 4 -1.78 4.28 16.83
C GLY A 4 -1.55 2.78 17.05
N GLU A 5 -0.50 2.21 16.44
CA GLU A 5 -0.30 0.75 16.41
C GLU A 5 1.10 0.36 16.87
N ILE A 6 2.14 0.92 16.23
CA ILE A 6 3.53 0.51 16.45
C ILE A 6 4.02 0.96 17.83
N VAL A 7 3.81 2.22 18.21
CA VAL A 7 4.23 2.74 19.52
C VAL A 7 3.56 1.97 20.68
N PRO A 8 2.23 1.73 20.66
CA PRO A 8 1.58 0.85 21.63
C PRO A 8 2.13 -0.58 21.66
N ALA A 9 2.48 -1.15 20.50
CA ALA A 9 3.08 -2.49 20.45
C ALA A 9 4.48 -2.51 21.10
N ILE A 10 5.31 -1.51 20.86
CA ILE A 10 6.62 -1.35 21.51
C ILE A 10 6.46 -1.17 23.02
N GLN A 11 5.47 -0.39 23.48
CA GLN A 11 5.22 -0.20 24.92
C GLN A 11 4.98 -1.51 25.66
N ARG A 12 4.20 -2.42 25.05
CA ARG A 12 3.93 -3.74 25.62
C ARG A 12 5.14 -4.66 25.53
N ASP A 13 5.98 -4.48 24.51
CA ASP A 13 7.08 -5.36 24.22
C ASP A 13 8.23 -4.65 23.49
N ARG A 14 9.35 -4.42 24.19
CA ARG A 14 10.49 -3.67 23.67
C ARG A 14 11.23 -4.37 22.53
N GLY A 15 11.07 -5.68 22.38
CA GLY A 15 11.61 -6.45 21.26
C GLY A 15 10.73 -6.46 20.00
N TYR A 16 9.59 -5.74 20.00
CA TYR A 16 8.64 -5.74 18.88
C TYR A 16 9.27 -5.39 17.54
N ILE A 17 10.17 -4.39 17.52
CA ILE A 17 10.84 -3.94 16.29
C ILE A 17 11.66 -5.08 15.67
N ALA A 18 12.52 -5.72 16.45
CA ALA A 18 13.31 -6.86 16.00
C ALA A 18 12.44 -8.04 15.53
N ARG A 19 11.46 -8.46 16.34
CA ARG A 19 10.62 -9.63 16.04
C ARG A 19 9.74 -9.45 14.79
N LYS A 20 9.32 -8.23 14.49
CA LYS A 20 8.50 -7.93 13.32
C LYS A 20 9.30 -7.43 12.11
N ASN A 21 10.63 -7.55 12.17
CA ASN A 21 11.56 -7.15 11.10
C ASN A 21 11.46 -5.66 10.74
N TYR A 22 11.20 -4.81 11.74
CA TYR A 22 11.26 -3.37 11.62
C TYR A 22 12.65 -2.84 11.99
N GLU A 23 12.88 -1.58 11.66
CA GLU A 23 13.95 -0.77 12.21
C GLU A 23 13.48 0.66 12.46
N VAL A 24 14.12 1.30 13.43
CA VAL A 24 13.94 2.71 13.75
C VAL A 24 14.96 3.50 12.97
N THR A 25 14.51 4.56 12.29
CA THR A 25 15.35 5.45 11.52
C THR A 25 15.17 6.89 11.95
N THR A 26 16.13 7.72 11.60
CA THR A 26 15.91 9.17 11.51
C THR A 26 14.93 9.47 10.37
N GLN A 27 14.47 10.72 10.28
CA GLN A 27 13.55 11.15 9.22
C GLN A 27 14.17 11.08 7.81
N ASP A 28 15.49 11.24 7.71
CA ASP A 28 16.29 11.07 6.49
C ASP A 28 16.67 9.60 6.19
N GLY A 29 16.21 8.65 7.02
CA GLY A 29 16.33 7.22 6.74
C GLY A 29 17.62 6.55 7.24
N LYS A 30 18.45 7.24 8.02
CA LYS A 30 19.60 6.63 8.70
C LYS A 30 19.09 5.72 9.82
N VAL A 31 19.60 4.48 9.85
CA VAL A 31 19.22 3.51 10.89
C VAL A 31 19.76 3.95 12.25
N VAL A 32 18.86 3.98 13.24
CA VAL A 32 19.18 4.25 14.65
C VAL A 32 19.31 2.93 15.41
N THR A 33 18.34 2.04 15.27
CA THR A 33 18.36 0.70 15.87
C THR A 33 17.40 -0.25 15.17
N SER A 34 17.72 -1.53 15.15
CA SER A 34 16.84 -2.63 14.70
C SER A 34 16.55 -3.65 15.82
N GLY A 35 17.05 -3.38 17.03
CA GLY A 35 16.97 -4.26 18.19
C GLY A 35 15.88 -3.86 19.19
N GLU A 36 16.13 -4.13 20.47
CA GLU A 36 15.27 -3.69 21.56
C GLU A 36 15.22 -2.15 21.68
N ILE A 37 14.06 -1.64 22.08
CA ILE A 37 13.80 -0.20 22.12
C ILE A 37 13.92 0.36 23.54
N SER A 38 14.92 1.23 23.73
CA SER A 38 15.11 1.99 24.97
C SER A 38 14.00 3.04 25.17
N ASP A 39 13.86 3.53 26.40
CA ASP A 39 12.87 4.59 26.71
C ASP A 39 13.14 5.90 25.98
N GLU A 40 14.41 6.23 25.74
CA GLU A 40 14.79 7.41 24.98
C GLU A 40 14.32 7.33 23.53
N VAL A 41 14.59 6.20 22.85
CA VAL A 41 14.13 5.98 21.47
C VAL A 41 12.61 5.99 21.40
N LEU A 42 11.92 5.38 22.38
CA LEU A 42 10.46 5.39 22.47
C LEU A 42 9.90 6.81 22.65
N ALA A 43 10.54 7.65 23.47
CA ALA A 43 10.15 9.04 23.65
C ALA A 43 10.30 9.85 22.35
N GLN A 44 11.40 9.64 21.61
CA GLN A 44 11.62 10.31 20.32
C GLN A 44 10.60 9.86 19.24
N LEU A 45 10.22 8.58 19.22
CA LEU A 45 9.16 8.06 18.35
C LEU A 45 7.80 8.70 18.66
N ARG A 46 7.45 8.87 19.93
CA ARG A 46 6.21 9.59 20.33
C ARG A 46 6.22 11.04 19.89
N ALA A 47 7.36 11.70 20.07
CA ALA A 47 7.58 13.08 19.64
C ALA A 47 7.63 13.26 18.11
N GLY A 48 7.63 12.17 17.32
CA GLY A 48 7.71 12.22 15.87
C GLY A 48 9.09 12.62 15.34
N LYS A 49 10.14 12.51 16.16
CA LYS A 49 11.53 12.83 15.77
C LYS A 49 12.21 11.68 15.04
N LEU A 50 11.72 10.46 15.25
CA LEU A 50 12.17 9.24 14.58
C LEU A 50 11.02 8.62 13.78
N ALA A 51 11.40 7.79 12.81
CA ALA A 51 10.50 7.01 11.98
C ALA A 51 10.72 5.51 12.21
N VAL A 52 9.77 4.70 11.75
CA VAL A 52 9.88 3.24 11.72
C VAL A 52 9.63 2.78 10.31
N ARG A 53 10.49 1.91 9.78
CA ARG A 53 10.28 1.24 8.50
C ARG A 53 10.40 -0.26 8.66
N GLN A 54 9.57 -1.00 7.91
CA GLN A 54 9.70 -2.46 7.85
C GLN A 54 10.74 -2.79 6.79
N LYS A 55 11.69 -3.65 7.12
CA LYS A 55 12.69 -4.11 6.15
C LYS A 55 12.03 -5.00 5.09
N PRO A 56 12.63 -5.13 3.90
CA PRO A 56 12.20 -6.10 2.91
C PRO A 56 12.18 -7.53 3.48
N GLY A 57 11.31 -8.37 2.93
CA GLY A 57 11.17 -9.76 3.32
C GLY A 57 9.73 -10.29 3.20
N PRO A 58 9.54 -11.61 3.39
CA PRO A 58 8.26 -12.28 3.16
C PRO A 58 7.14 -11.82 4.11
N SER A 59 7.50 -11.26 5.27
CA SER A 59 6.56 -10.72 6.26
C SER A 59 6.29 -9.23 6.11
N ASN A 60 6.87 -8.56 5.11
CA ASN A 60 6.65 -7.15 4.87
C ASN A 60 5.16 -6.92 4.52
N ALA A 61 4.52 -5.94 5.16
CA ALA A 61 3.10 -5.65 4.94
C ALA A 61 2.79 -5.21 3.50
N LEU A 62 3.79 -4.65 2.78
CA LEU A 62 3.70 -4.30 1.36
C LEU A 62 3.99 -5.50 0.44
N GLY A 63 4.38 -6.63 1.01
CA GLY A 63 4.82 -7.84 0.31
C GLY A 63 6.09 -7.60 -0.52
N LEU A 64 6.20 -8.31 -1.64
CA LEU A 64 7.40 -8.41 -2.49
C LEU A 64 7.36 -7.51 -3.73
N VAL A 65 6.23 -6.85 -4.01
CA VAL A 65 6.07 -5.92 -5.14
C VAL A 65 5.36 -4.67 -4.67
N LYS A 66 5.93 -3.51 -5.02
CA LYS A 66 5.34 -2.18 -4.80
C LYS A 66 5.40 -1.38 -6.10
N LEU A 67 4.26 -0.96 -6.62
CA LEU A 67 4.14 -0.08 -7.77
C LEU A 67 3.86 1.35 -7.28
N ILE A 68 4.81 2.24 -7.52
CA ILE A 68 4.78 3.63 -7.08
C ILE A 68 4.31 4.51 -8.23
N PHE A 69 3.35 5.39 -7.95
CA PHE A 69 2.87 6.39 -8.90
C PHE A 69 2.68 7.74 -8.17
N PRO A 70 2.81 8.87 -8.88
CA PRO A 70 2.63 10.19 -8.27
C PRO A 70 1.22 10.36 -7.70
N ASN A 71 1.13 10.76 -6.44
CA ASN A 71 -0.11 11.20 -5.78
C ASN A 71 0.22 11.94 -4.47
N GLU A 72 -0.70 12.76 -3.97
CA GLU A 72 -0.52 13.56 -2.75
C GLU A 72 -0.76 12.76 -1.45
N HIS A 73 -1.27 11.53 -1.57
CA HIS A 73 -1.77 10.74 -0.45
C HIS A 73 -0.82 9.61 -0.01
N ASN A 74 0.37 9.49 -0.63
CA ASN A 74 1.30 8.39 -0.42
C ASN A 74 0.66 7.00 -0.60
N VAL A 75 -0.28 6.89 -1.54
CA VAL A 75 -0.95 5.63 -1.92
C VAL A 75 -0.11 4.89 -2.95
N TYR A 76 -0.06 3.56 -2.83
CA TYR A 76 0.64 2.67 -3.75
C TYR A 76 -0.22 1.46 -4.08
N LEU A 77 0.05 0.83 -5.24
CA LEU A 77 -0.39 -0.53 -5.51
C LEU A 77 0.71 -1.46 -4.98
N HIS A 78 0.35 -2.48 -4.22
CA HIS A 78 1.35 -3.39 -3.66
C HIS A 78 0.81 -4.80 -3.44
N SER A 79 1.70 -5.77 -3.37
CA SER A 79 1.38 -7.15 -2.98
C SER A 79 1.06 -7.26 -1.49
N THR A 80 0.71 -8.45 -0.98
CA THR A 80 0.53 -8.63 0.47
C THR A 80 0.86 -10.06 0.88
N PRO A 81 1.39 -10.30 2.08
CA PRO A 81 1.48 -11.65 2.62
C PRO A 81 0.10 -12.25 2.94
N SER A 82 -0.93 -11.42 3.12
CA SER A 82 -2.27 -11.85 3.51
C SER A 82 -3.17 -12.17 2.31
N GLN A 83 -2.75 -13.12 1.46
CA GLN A 83 -3.46 -13.48 0.21
C GLN A 83 -4.90 -13.96 0.43
N ASN A 84 -5.17 -14.63 1.55
CA ASN A 84 -6.52 -15.12 1.89
C ASN A 84 -7.56 -14.00 2.04
N ALA A 85 -7.17 -12.73 2.11
CA ALA A 85 -8.11 -11.61 2.17
C ALA A 85 -8.85 -11.37 0.84
N PHE A 86 -8.31 -11.84 -0.30
CA PHE A 86 -8.92 -11.62 -1.61
C PHE A 86 -10.18 -12.47 -1.85
N SER A 87 -10.32 -13.60 -1.14
CA SER A 87 -11.54 -14.43 -1.20
C SER A 87 -12.75 -13.82 -0.47
N ARG A 88 -12.56 -12.71 0.25
CA ARG A 88 -13.66 -12.03 0.94
C ARG A 88 -14.46 -11.16 -0.02
N THR A 89 -15.77 -11.08 0.21
CA THR A 89 -16.69 -10.22 -0.54
C THR A 89 -16.45 -8.74 -0.25
N ARG A 90 -16.30 -8.37 1.03
CA ARG A 90 -15.81 -7.05 1.48
C ARG A 90 -14.29 -7.07 1.61
N ARG A 91 -13.60 -6.05 1.10
CA ARG A 91 -12.12 -6.00 1.03
C ARG A 91 -11.51 -4.66 1.46
N ASP A 92 -12.27 -3.84 2.16
CA ASP A 92 -11.95 -2.51 2.69
C ASP A 92 -11.00 -2.53 3.91
N PHE A 93 -10.16 -3.56 4.06
CA PHE A 93 -9.33 -3.81 5.26
C PHE A 93 -7.91 -3.20 5.19
N SER A 94 -7.71 -2.13 4.42
CA SER A 94 -6.39 -1.48 4.30
C SER A 94 -6.36 -0.12 4.97
N HIS A 95 -5.16 0.31 5.39
CA HIS A 95 -4.91 1.67 5.89
C HIS A 95 -4.81 2.71 4.76
N GLY A 96 -5.41 2.45 3.59
CA GLY A 96 -5.48 3.36 2.45
C GLY A 96 -4.67 2.96 1.22
N CYS A 97 -3.72 2.02 1.32
CA CYS A 97 -3.01 1.49 0.13
C CYS A 97 -3.82 0.39 -0.58
N ILE A 98 -3.56 0.20 -1.88
CA ILE A 98 -4.31 -0.73 -2.73
C ILE A 98 -3.53 -2.04 -2.86
N ARG A 99 -4.10 -3.14 -2.34
CA ARG A 99 -3.51 -4.47 -2.43
C ARG A 99 -3.87 -5.13 -3.75
N VAL A 100 -2.90 -5.78 -4.39
CA VAL A 100 -3.04 -6.49 -5.67
C VAL A 100 -2.89 -7.99 -5.44
N GLU A 101 -3.88 -8.77 -5.92
CA GLU A 101 -3.92 -10.24 -5.79
C GLU A 101 -2.86 -10.94 -6.63
N LYS A 102 -2.65 -10.45 -7.85
CA LYS A 102 -1.69 -10.97 -8.84
C LYS A 102 -0.54 -9.99 -9.11
N PRO A 103 0.32 -9.74 -8.10
CA PRO A 103 1.30 -8.67 -8.18
C PRO A 103 2.42 -8.95 -9.18
N ALA A 104 2.80 -10.22 -9.39
CA ALA A 104 3.85 -10.60 -10.33
C ALA A 104 3.39 -10.37 -11.77
N GLU A 105 2.17 -10.78 -12.09
CA GLU A 105 1.55 -10.61 -13.40
C GLU A 105 1.33 -9.13 -13.71
N LEU A 106 0.85 -8.35 -12.74
CA LEU A 106 0.71 -6.91 -12.91
C LEU A 106 2.07 -6.24 -13.14
N ALA A 107 3.10 -6.59 -12.36
CA ALA A 107 4.44 -6.05 -12.53
C ALA A 107 5.04 -6.40 -13.90
N ALA A 108 4.88 -7.63 -14.37
CA ALA A 108 5.32 -8.06 -15.69
C ALA A 108 4.60 -7.27 -16.80
N TRP A 109 3.28 -7.07 -16.68
CA TRP A 109 2.53 -6.25 -17.63
C TRP A 109 2.97 -4.79 -17.61
N VAL A 110 3.20 -4.21 -16.43
CA VAL A 110 3.68 -2.83 -16.27
C VAL A 110 5.07 -2.67 -16.90
N LEU A 111 5.95 -3.66 -16.74
CA LEU A 111 7.31 -3.68 -17.26
C LEU A 111 7.42 -4.23 -18.69
N ARG A 112 6.32 -4.48 -19.40
CA ARG A 112 6.33 -5.09 -20.75
C ARG A 112 7.17 -4.34 -21.81
N ASN A 113 7.39 -3.04 -21.61
CA ASN A 113 8.22 -2.22 -22.50
C ASN A 113 9.66 -2.05 -21.98
N ASN A 114 10.00 -2.67 -20.86
CA ASN A 114 11.34 -2.71 -20.29
C ASN A 114 12.03 -4.00 -20.76
N PRO A 115 13.04 -3.93 -21.64
CA PRO A 115 13.72 -5.13 -22.13
C PRO A 115 14.24 -6.01 -21.00
N GLY A 116 14.02 -7.32 -21.11
CA GLY A 116 14.49 -8.32 -20.15
C GLY A 116 13.60 -8.55 -18.93
N TRP A 117 12.51 -7.78 -18.74
CA TRP A 117 11.56 -7.99 -17.65
C TRP A 117 10.39 -8.88 -18.06
N THR A 118 10.64 -10.19 -18.08
CA THR A 118 9.58 -11.21 -18.23
C THR A 118 8.90 -11.52 -16.89
N LEU A 119 7.80 -12.28 -16.91
CA LEU A 119 7.14 -12.74 -15.68
C LEU A 119 8.11 -13.56 -14.81
N GLU A 120 8.89 -14.44 -15.42
CA GLU A 120 9.90 -15.26 -14.75
C GLU A 120 10.97 -14.37 -14.10
N LYS A 121 11.38 -13.30 -14.78
CA LYS A 121 12.35 -12.36 -14.23
C LYS A 121 11.79 -11.59 -13.02
N VAL A 122 10.53 -11.19 -13.07
CA VAL A 122 9.83 -10.57 -11.95
C VAL A 122 9.75 -11.53 -10.77
N GLN A 123 9.29 -12.76 -10.99
CA GLN A 123 9.20 -13.78 -9.95
C GLN A 123 10.57 -14.11 -9.34
N GLN A 124 11.62 -14.18 -10.17
CA GLN A 124 12.98 -14.32 -9.70
C GLN A 124 13.37 -13.15 -8.78
N GLY A 125 13.08 -11.91 -9.18
CA GLY A 125 13.37 -10.72 -8.37
C GLY A 125 12.57 -10.67 -7.05
N MET A 126 11.37 -11.26 -7.01
CA MET A 126 10.58 -11.37 -5.78
C MET A 126 11.16 -12.37 -4.77
N GLN A 127 11.87 -13.40 -5.25
CA GLN A 127 12.33 -14.52 -4.43
C GLN A 127 13.84 -14.54 -4.18
N SER A 128 14.61 -13.85 -5.02
CA SER A 128 16.06 -13.94 -5.04
C SER A 128 16.71 -12.61 -5.40
N GLY A 129 17.89 -12.36 -4.83
CA GLY A 129 18.70 -11.17 -5.12
C GLY A 129 18.85 -10.23 -3.93
N LYS A 130 19.16 -8.97 -4.22
CA LYS A 130 19.24 -7.90 -3.22
C LYS A 130 17.83 -7.61 -2.69
N ASP A 131 17.75 -7.23 -1.43
CA ASP A 131 16.50 -6.93 -0.71
C ASP A 131 15.62 -5.88 -1.42
N ASP A 132 16.21 -4.98 -2.23
CA ASP A 132 15.48 -3.96 -2.98
C ASP A 132 15.98 -3.84 -4.43
N VAL A 133 15.09 -4.13 -5.40
CA VAL A 133 15.32 -3.88 -6.84
C VAL A 133 14.33 -2.84 -7.33
N SER A 134 14.84 -1.66 -7.68
CA SER A 134 14.05 -0.56 -8.24
C SER A 134 14.16 -0.53 -9.76
N VAL A 135 13.03 -0.45 -10.45
CA VAL A 135 12.96 -0.42 -11.92
C VAL A 135 12.07 0.75 -12.35
N ASN A 136 12.65 1.66 -13.14
CA ASN A 136 11.90 2.76 -13.74
C ASN A 136 11.24 2.32 -15.04
N LEU A 137 10.01 2.78 -15.30
CA LEU A 137 9.31 2.45 -16.54
C LEU A 137 9.90 3.22 -17.72
N VAL A 138 10.12 2.52 -18.84
CA VAL A 138 10.51 3.17 -20.11
C VAL A 138 9.34 3.97 -20.67
N LYS A 139 8.11 3.45 -20.54
CA LYS A 139 6.87 4.12 -20.96
C LYS A 139 5.98 4.37 -19.75
N ARG A 140 5.55 5.62 -19.56
CA ARG A 140 4.61 5.99 -18.49
C ARG A 140 3.25 5.34 -18.73
N ILE A 141 2.63 4.88 -17.65
CA ILE A 141 1.29 4.30 -17.64
C ILE A 141 0.42 5.23 -16.77
N PRO A 142 -0.65 5.85 -17.32
CA PRO A 142 -1.61 6.59 -16.53
C PRO A 142 -2.30 5.68 -15.51
N VAL A 143 -2.52 6.19 -14.30
CA VAL A 143 -3.24 5.50 -13.23
C VAL A 143 -4.44 6.36 -12.84
N PHE A 144 -5.64 5.79 -12.95
CA PHE A 144 -6.89 6.40 -12.51
C PHE A 144 -7.47 5.56 -11.39
N ILE A 145 -7.73 6.18 -10.24
CA ILE A 145 -8.44 5.56 -9.12
C ILE A 145 -9.77 6.29 -9.04
N VAL A 146 -10.84 5.59 -9.39
CA VAL A 146 -12.20 6.14 -9.42
C VAL A 146 -13.05 5.41 -8.40
N TYR A 147 -13.98 6.15 -7.81
CA TYR A 147 -15.02 5.60 -6.95
C TYR A 147 -16.35 5.70 -7.68
N GLY A 148 -17.02 4.57 -7.84
CA GLY A 148 -18.32 4.49 -8.49
C GLY A 148 -19.14 3.35 -7.91
N THR A 149 -20.37 3.67 -7.55
CA THR A 149 -21.36 2.74 -6.99
C THR A 149 -22.33 2.20 -8.04
N ALA A 150 -22.25 2.74 -9.27
CA ALA A 150 -22.93 2.25 -10.47
C ALA A 150 -21.97 2.30 -11.67
N LEU A 151 -21.77 1.18 -12.36
CA LEU A 151 -20.90 1.08 -13.53
C LEU A 151 -21.67 0.42 -14.69
N ALA A 152 -21.79 1.14 -15.81
CA ALA A 152 -22.35 0.62 -17.04
C ALA A 152 -21.26 -0.05 -17.89
N TYR A 153 -21.56 -1.24 -18.39
CA TYR A 153 -20.67 -2.03 -19.25
C TYR A 153 -21.11 -1.96 -20.71
N GLU A 154 -20.20 -2.26 -21.63
CA GLU A 154 -20.45 -2.19 -23.08
C GLU A 154 -21.58 -3.11 -23.57
N ASN A 155 -21.87 -4.18 -22.82
CA ASN A 155 -22.97 -5.09 -23.10
C ASN A 155 -24.35 -4.55 -22.66
N GLY A 156 -24.40 -3.35 -22.07
CA GLY A 156 -25.63 -2.72 -21.58
C GLY A 156 -25.97 -3.02 -20.13
N ASP A 157 -25.21 -3.89 -19.45
CA ASP A 157 -25.43 -4.21 -18.04
C ASP A 157 -24.96 -3.06 -17.15
N VAL A 158 -25.65 -2.86 -16.03
CA VAL A 158 -25.24 -1.93 -14.98
C VAL A 158 -25.00 -2.71 -13.69
N HIS A 159 -23.78 -2.61 -13.16
CA HIS A 159 -23.45 -3.19 -11.87
C HIS A 159 -23.48 -2.13 -10.79
N PHE A 160 -24.10 -2.49 -9.66
CA PHE A 160 -24.15 -1.66 -8.48
C PHE A 160 -23.28 -2.24 -7.37
N THR A 161 -22.65 -1.37 -6.59
CA THR A 161 -21.83 -1.75 -5.44
C THR A 161 -22.22 -0.91 -4.21
N ASP A 162 -21.96 -1.44 -3.02
CA ASP A 162 -22.25 -0.72 -1.78
C ASP A 162 -21.46 0.59 -1.70
N ASP A 163 -22.16 1.67 -1.30
CA ASP A 163 -21.54 2.97 -1.04
C ASP A 163 -20.84 3.00 0.33
N ILE A 164 -19.67 2.38 0.41
CA ILE A 164 -18.90 2.24 1.65
C ILE A 164 -18.37 3.57 2.20
N TYR A 165 -18.27 4.60 1.37
CA TYR A 165 -17.82 5.95 1.78
C TYR A 165 -18.96 6.97 1.93
N ARG A 166 -20.21 6.57 1.64
CA ARG A 166 -21.41 7.40 1.80
C ARG A 166 -21.44 8.64 0.90
N HIS A 167 -20.78 8.58 -0.26
CA HIS A 167 -20.74 9.69 -1.21
C HIS A 167 -22.03 9.85 -2.02
N ASP A 168 -22.83 8.80 -2.16
CA ASP A 168 -24.04 8.82 -2.99
C ASP A 168 -25.12 9.73 -2.37
N ALA A 169 -25.21 9.75 -1.03
CA ALA A 169 -26.12 10.66 -0.32
C ALA A 169 -25.75 12.13 -0.54
N GLU A 170 -24.45 12.45 -0.52
CA GLU A 170 -23.94 13.80 -0.78
C GLU A 170 -24.19 14.20 -2.24
N LEU A 171 -23.93 13.29 -3.17
CA LEU A 171 -24.19 13.48 -4.59
C LEU A 171 -25.68 13.71 -4.87
N ALA A 172 -26.57 12.88 -4.30
CA ALA A 172 -28.01 13.02 -4.45
C ALA A 172 -28.52 14.38 -3.94
N ALA A 173 -28.00 14.83 -2.80
CA ALA A 173 -28.34 16.15 -2.25
C ALA A 173 -27.83 17.30 -3.14
N ALA A 174 -26.68 17.16 -3.79
CA ALA A 174 -26.18 18.13 -4.77
C ALA A 174 -27.05 18.17 -6.03
N LEU A 175 -27.41 17.00 -6.58
CA LEU A 175 -28.24 16.88 -7.78
C LEU A 175 -29.67 17.40 -7.57
N ALA A 176 -30.24 17.22 -6.37
CA ALA A 176 -31.58 17.72 -6.04
C ALA A 176 -31.70 19.26 -6.10
N LYS A 177 -30.58 20.00 -6.03
CA LYS A 177 -30.56 21.47 -6.13
C LYS A 177 -30.78 21.99 -7.56
N GLY A 178 -30.68 21.10 -8.56
CA GLY A 178 -30.78 21.47 -9.96
C GLY A 178 -29.56 22.24 -10.48
N TYR A 179 -29.58 22.57 -11.77
CA TYR A 179 -28.47 23.23 -12.46
C TYR A 179 -28.34 24.73 -12.06
N PRO A 180 -27.12 25.29 -11.97
CA PRO A 180 -25.83 24.59 -12.10
C PRO A 180 -25.49 23.78 -10.85
N TYR A 181 -25.03 22.55 -11.05
CA TYR A 181 -24.45 21.77 -9.98
C TYR A 181 -23.13 22.43 -9.52
N PRO A 182 -22.81 22.39 -8.22
CA PRO A 182 -21.57 22.96 -7.69
C PRO A 182 -20.31 22.32 -8.29
#